data_AF-A0A0M1M6X9-F1
#
_entry.id   AF-A0A0M1M6X9-F1
#
_cell.length_a   1.000
_cell.length_b   1.000
_cell.length_c   1.000
_cell.angle_alpha   90.00
_cell.angle_beta   90.00
_cell.angle_gamma   90.00
#
_symmetry.space_group_name_H-M   'P 1'
#
loop_
_entity.id
_entity.type
_entity.pdbx_description
1 polymer ?
#
loop_
_entity_poly.entity_id
_entity_poly.type
_entity_poly.pdbx_seq_one_letter_code
_entity_poly.pdbx_strand_id
1 'polypeptide(L)' 'MVNCNKKELEFTVFIINKLSDYLKKPVSEIYKILSETNILDDYIIKCYDVLHTLGNEYLMEDITELIRERGIKL' A
#
# COMPACT_ATOMS: atom_id res chain seq x y z
N MET A 1 -12.10 3.92 3.05
CA MET A 1 -11.76 4.03 1.62
C MET A 1 -12.38 5.27 1.05
N VAL A 2 -11.56 6.29 0.81
CA VAL A 2 -11.99 7.54 0.16
C VAL A 2 -12.41 7.24 -1.28
N ASN A 3 -13.25 8.09 -1.86
CA ASN A 3 -13.61 8.01 -3.27
C ASN A 3 -12.33 8.14 -4.12
N CYS A 4 -11.98 7.11 -4.88
CA CYS A 4 -10.81 7.05 -5.73
C CYS A 4 -11.21 6.77 -7.18
N ASN A 5 -10.47 7.34 -8.13
CA ASN A 5 -10.71 7.14 -9.56
C ASN A 5 -10.20 5.76 -10.02
N LYS A 6 -10.51 5.39 -11.26
CA LYS A 6 -10.15 4.07 -11.80
C LYS A 6 -8.65 3.75 -11.70
N LYS A 7 -7.77 4.73 -11.97
CA LYS A 7 -6.31 4.51 -11.93
C LYS A 7 -5.81 4.34 -10.51
N GLU A 8 -6.33 5.12 -9.57
CA GLU A 8 -6.01 4.99 -8.14
C GLU A 8 -6.46 3.64 -7.59
N LEU A 9 -7.63 3.14 -8.01
CA LEU A 9 -8.11 1.81 -7.64
C LEU A 9 -7.21 0.71 -8.21
N GLU A 10 -6.89 0.75 -9.50
CA GLU A 10 -5.99 -0.21 -10.15
C GLU A 10 -4.61 -0.22 -9.49
N PHE A 11 -4.07 0.96 -9.18
CA PHE A 11 -2.82 1.12 -8.47
C PHE A 11 -2.89 0.56 -7.04
N THR A 12 -3.95 0.87 -6.30
CA THR A 12 -4.13 0.34 -4.94
C THR A 12 -4.18 -1.19 -4.93
N VAL A 13 -4.90 -1.79 -5.86
CA VAL A 13 -4.95 -3.25 -6.02
C VAL A 13 -3.57 -3.82 -6.38
N PHE A 14 -2.84 -3.15 -7.28
CA PHE A 14 -1.47 -3.52 -7.61
C PHE A 14 -0.56 -3.53 -6.37
N ILE A 15 -0.60 -2.47 -5.55
CA ILE A 15 0.20 -2.34 -4.33
C ILE A 15 -0.08 -3.47 -3.34
N ILE A 16 -1.35 -3.77 -3.08
CA ILE A 16 -1.73 -4.83 -2.12
C ILE A 16 -1.18 -6.18 -2.58
N ASN A 17 -1.31 -6.53 -3.87
CA ASN A 17 -0.80 -7.79 -4.39
C ASN A 17 0.73 -7.83 -4.38
N LYS A 18 1.39 -6.73 -4.74
CA LYS A 18 2.86 -6.66 -4.74
C LYS A 18 3.45 -6.75 -3.33
N LEU A 19 2.83 -6.12 -2.35
CA LEU A 19 3.21 -6.25 -0.94
C LEU A 19 3.00 -7.67 -0.40
N SER A 20 1.90 -8.31 -0.79
CA SER A 20 1.64 -9.73 -0.48
C SER A 20 2.79 -10.61 -0.97
N ASP A 21 3.23 -10.41 -2.22
CA ASP A 21 4.35 -11.14 -2.80
C ASP A 21 5.70 -10.82 -2.15
N TYR A 22 5.92 -9.55 -1.80
CA TYR A 22 7.15 -9.06 -1.18
C TYR A 22 7.32 -9.56 0.26
N LEU A 23 6.26 -9.47 1.06
CA LEU A 23 6.24 -9.84 2.49
C LEU A 23 5.90 -11.32 2.72
N LYS A 24 5.55 -12.07 1.68
CA LYS A 24 5.11 -13.48 1.75
C LYS A 24 3.92 -13.68 2.71
N LYS A 25 2.96 -12.75 2.65
CA LYS A 25 1.73 -12.75 3.45
C LYS A 25 0.50 -12.83 2.56
N PRO A 26 -0.64 -13.34 3.04
CA PRO A 26 -1.88 -13.34 2.28
C PRO A 26 -2.33 -11.91 1.92
N VAL A 27 -2.86 -11.73 0.71
CA VAL A 27 -3.47 -10.46 0.23
C VAL A 27 -4.49 -9.90 1.22
N SER A 28 -5.30 -10.77 1.85
CA SER A 28 -6.30 -10.36 2.84
C SER A 28 -5.67 -9.78 4.12
N GLU A 29 -4.51 -10.30 4.55
CA GLU A 29 -3.76 -9.76 5.68
C GLU A 29 -3.18 -8.39 5.34
N ILE A 30 -2.58 -8.25 4.16
CA ILE A 30 -2.04 -6.96 3.68
C ILE A 30 -3.15 -5.90 3.60
N TYR A 31 -4.29 -6.23 2.98
CA TYR A 31 -5.41 -5.32 2.91
C TYR A 31 -5.89 -4.89 4.30
N LYS A 32 -5.99 -5.84 5.24
CA LYS A 32 -6.39 -5.55 6.62
C LYS A 32 -5.41 -4.58 7.29
N ILE A 33 -4.11 -4.85 7.20
CA ILE A 33 -3.07 -3.99 7.76
C ILE A 33 -3.18 -2.57 7.19
N LEU A 34 -3.20 -2.43 5.87
CA LEU A 34 -3.21 -1.11 5.22
C LEU A 34 -4.52 -0.34 5.50
N SER A 35 -5.64 -1.04 5.64
CA SER A 35 -6.94 -0.45 5.96
C SER A 35 -7.03 0.00 7.42
N GLU A 36 -6.65 -0.87 8.37
CA GLU A 36 -6.69 -0.55 9.81
C GLU A 36 -5.68 0.53 10.20
N THR A 37 -4.55 0.58 9.49
CA THR A 37 -3.56 1.64 9.67
C THR A 37 -3.87 2.89 8.86
N ASN A 38 -4.97 2.95 8.10
CA ASN A 38 -5.34 4.09 7.23
C ASN A 38 -4.30 4.44 6.13
N ILE A 39 -3.34 3.56 5.84
CA ILE A 39 -2.30 3.77 4.81
C ILE A 39 -2.91 3.80 3.41
N LEU A 40 -3.98 3.04 3.16
CA LEU A 40 -4.70 3.10 1.87
C LEU A 40 -5.15 4.53 1.56
N ASP A 41 -5.81 5.16 2.53
CA ASP A 41 -6.48 6.45 2.36
C ASP A 41 -5.49 7.62 2.53
N ASP A 42 -4.64 7.59 3.55
CA ASP A 42 -3.74 8.72 3.88
C ASP A 42 -2.46 8.75 3.06
N TYR A 43 -2.08 7.63 2.43
CA TYR A 43 -0.81 7.51 1.73
C TYR A 43 -0.98 7.00 0.30
N ILE A 44 -1.46 5.77 0.08
CA ILE A 44 -1.45 5.15 -1.25
C ILE A 44 -2.35 5.91 -2.24
N ILE A 45 -3.59 6.19 -1.86
CA ILE A 45 -4.54 6.94 -2.71
C ILE A 45 -4.14 8.41 -2.75
N LYS A 46 -3.89 9.02 -1.58
CA LYS A 46 -3.58 10.46 -1.48
C LYS A 46 -2.30 10.88 -2.20
N CYS A 47 -1.30 10.02 -2.24
CA CYS A 47 0.00 10.29 -2.86
C CYS A 47 0.16 9.60 -4.22
N TYR A 48 -0.94 9.16 -4.86
CA TYR A 48 -0.93 8.44 -6.14
C TYR A 48 -0.02 9.09 -7.17
N ASP A 49 -0.14 10.40 -7.40
CA ASP A 49 0.61 11.14 -8.42
C ASP A 49 2.13 11.02 -8.27
N VAL A 50 2.63 10.86 -7.04
CA VAL A 50 4.06 10.65 -6.77
C VAL A 50 4.38 9.16 -6.85
N LEU A 51 3.63 8.33 -6.11
CA LEU A 51 3.94 6.91 -5.94
C LEU A 51 3.90 6.12 -7.26
N HIS A 52 3.01 6.46 -8.19
CA HIS A 52 2.90 5.73 -9.46
C HIS A 52 4.07 5.97 -10.43
N THR A 53 4.96 6.91 -10.12
CA THR A 53 6.17 7.21 -10.90
C THR A 53 7.42 6.49 -10.36
N LEU A 54 7.33 5.90 -9.16
CA LEU A 54 8.45 5.28 -8.48
C LEU A 54 8.72 3.86 -8.97
N GLY A 55 9.97 3.41 -8.79
CA GLY A 55 10.35 2.02 -9.04
C GLY A 55 9.70 1.08 -8.03
N ASN A 56 9.35 -0.13 -8.49
CA ASN A 56 8.62 -1.12 -7.69
C ASN A 56 9.33 -1.49 -6.37
N GLU A 57 10.65 -1.71 -6.40
CA GLU A 57 11.41 -2.13 -5.22
C GLU A 57 11.39 -1.06 -4.12
N TYR A 58 11.71 0.18 -4.50
CA TYR A 58 11.66 1.33 -3.59
C TYR A 58 10.27 1.53 -2.98
N LEU A 59 9.23 1.40 -3.81
CA LEU A 59 7.85 1.56 -3.35
C LEU A 59 7.44 0.48 -2.33
N MET A 60 7.91 -0.75 -2.49
CA MET A 60 7.62 -1.82 -1.53
C MET A 60 8.35 -1.59 -0.21
N GLU A 61 9.61 -1.15 -0.27
CA GLU A 61 10.40 -0.81 0.92
C GLU A 61 9.77 0.35 1.70
N ASP A 62 9.45 1.44 1.02
CA ASP A 62 8.85 2.64 1.60
C ASP A 62 7.51 2.35 2.32
N ILE A 63 6.60 1.62 1.67
CA ILE A 63 5.32 1.27 2.30
C ILE A 63 5.54 0.29 3.47
N THR A 64 6.51 -0.63 3.35
CA THR A 64 6.87 -1.56 4.43
C THR A 64 7.41 -0.82 5.65
N GLU A 65 8.25 0.20 5.45
CA GLU A 65 8.74 1.06 6.53
C GLU A 65 7.61 1.84 7.17
N LEU A 66 6.72 2.44 6.38
CA LEU A 66 5.57 3.16 6.90
C LEU A 66 4.65 2.28 7.78
N ILE A 67 4.44 1.02 7.39
CA ILE A 67 3.69 0.06 8.22
C ILE A 67 4.38 -0.17 9.58
N ARG A 68 5.71 -0.29 9.59
CA ARG A 68 6.50 -0.48 10.82
C ARG A 68 6.48 0.76 11.71
N GLU A 69 6.55 1.96 11.12
CA GLU A 69 6.43 3.23 11.85
C GLU A 69 5.08 3.39 12.54
N ARG A 70 4.01 2.83 11.95
CA ARG A 70 2.69 2.74 12.59
C ARG A 70 2.59 1.65 13.66
N GLY A 71 3.70 1.01 14.03
CA GLY A 71 3.79 0.06 15.13
C GLY A 71 3.36 -1.37 14.79
N ILE A 72 3.09 -1.67 13.52
CA ILE A 72 2.71 -3.01 13.08
C ILE A 72 3.97 -3.85 12.85
N LYS A 73 3.97 -5.07 13.41
CA LYS A 73 4.99 -6.08 13.11
C LYS A 73 4.56 -6.87 11.87
N LEU A 74 5.37 -6.77 10.81
CA LEU A 74 5.25 -7.50 9.56
C LEU A 74 5.98 -8.84 9.67
#